data_AF-A0AAJ6EHH0-F1
#
_entry.id   AF-A0AAJ6EHH0-F1
#
_cell.length_a   1.000
_cell.length_b   1.000
_cell.length_c   1.000
_cell.angle_alpha   90.00
_cell.angle_beta   90.00
_cell.angle_gamma   90.00
#
_symmetry.space_group_name_H-M   'P 1'
#
loop_
_entity.id
_entity.type
_entity.pdbx_description
1 polymer ?
#
loop_
_entity_poly.entity_id
_entity_poly.type
_entity_poly.pdbx_seq_one_letter_code
_entity_poly.pdbx_strand_id
1 'polypeptide(L)'
;MTGPELKKLREDLGEAIGRKLTAADMAKLCGLPDVGGADTIRRWEVSGPSPQAAELLRVLAMASERYPILEKFDVFNRHDVAEKDRPARRLAFREQMRDDVRRRLG
;
A
#
# COMPACT_ATOMS: atom_id res chain seq x y z
N MET A 1 9.33 8.15 -3.15
CA MET A 1 9.07 7.67 -1.78
C MET A 1 10.38 7.75 -1.03
N THR A 2 10.44 8.55 0.03
CA THR A 2 11.58 8.67 0.93
C THR A 2 11.45 7.64 2.06
N GLY A 3 12.50 7.50 2.88
CA GLY A 3 12.46 6.60 4.03
C GLY A 3 11.38 6.96 5.07
N PRO A 4 11.28 8.24 5.50
CA PRO A 4 10.21 8.68 6.38
C PRO A 4 8.79 8.43 5.81
N GLU A 5 8.60 8.63 4.50
CA GLU A 5 7.32 8.32 3.84
C GLU A 5 7.00 6.82 3.89
N LEU A 6 7.98 5.94 3.70
CA LEU A 6 7.80 4.50 3.84
C LEU A 6 7.43 4.11 5.28
N LYS A 7 8.11 4.68 6.27
CA LYS A 7 7.79 4.42 7.68
C LYS A 7 6.34 4.83 8.00
N LYS A 8 5.92 6.00 7.50
CA LYS A 8 4.54 6.47 7.65
C LYS A 8 3.54 5.57 6.93
N LEU A 9 3.86 5.14 5.72
CA LEU A 9 3.05 4.18 4.97
C LEU A 9 2.84 2.87 5.73
N ARG A 10 3.87 2.34 6.40
CA ARG A 10 3.72 1.11 7.22
C ARG A 10 2.70 1.29 8.33
N GLU A 11 2.66 2.45 8.99
CA GLU A 11 1.67 2.77 10.01
C GLU A 11 0.27 2.87 9.41
N ASP A 12 0.12 3.67 8.36
CA ASP A 12 -1.16 3.98 7.74
C ASP A 12 -1.77 2.75 7.05
N LEU A 13 -0.93 1.89 6.47
CA LEU A 13 -1.38 0.62 5.90
C LEU A 13 -1.82 -0.35 7.00
N GLY A 14 -1.11 -0.36 8.14
CA GLY A 14 -1.51 -1.15 9.30
C GLY A 14 -2.85 -0.72 9.89
N GLU A 15 -3.07 0.58 10.01
CA GLU A 15 -4.37 1.14 10.40
C GLU A 15 -5.47 0.72 9.41
N ALA A 16 -5.21 0.82 8.10
CA ALA A 16 -6.18 0.48 7.06
C ALA A 16 -6.61 -1.00 7.07
N ILE A 17 -5.73 -1.93 7.46
CA ILE A 17 -6.07 -3.35 7.54
C ILE A 17 -6.47 -3.80 8.95
N GLY A 18 -6.44 -2.90 9.94
CA GLY A 18 -6.82 -3.18 11.33
C GLY A 18 -5.76 -3.93 12.15
N ARG A 19 -4.49 -3.95 11.72
CA ARG A 19 -3.37 -4.54 12.49
C ARG A 19 -2.07 -3.79 12.29
N LYS A 20 -1.26 -3.68 13.34
CA LYS A 20 0.08 -3.09 13.23
C LYS A 20 0.97 -3.95 12.32
N LEU A 21 1.63 -3.29 11.36
CA LEU A 21 2.58 -3.93 10.45
C LEU A 21 4.00 -3.85 11.00
N THR A 22 4.67 -5.00 11.01
CA THR A 22 6.09 -5.11 11.32
C THR A 22 6.95 -4.87 10.09
N ALA A 23 8.26 -4.69 10.27
CA ALA A 23 9.19 -4.66 9.14
C ALA A 23 9.21 -5.99 8.36
N ALA A 24 8.97 -7.12 9.03
CA ALA A 24 8.85 -8.42 8.38
C ALA A 24 7.58 -8.54 7.55
N ASP A 25 6.45 -8.01 8.03
CA ASP A 25 5.21 -7.95 7.25
C ASP A 25 5.41 -7.12 5.97
N MET A 26 6.05 -5.95 6.09
CA MET A 26 6.39 -5.13 4.91
C MET A 26 7.33 -5.85 3.95
N ALA A 27 8.27 -6.65 4.47
CA ALA A 27 9.17 -7.44 3.65
C ALA A 27 8.39 -8.46 2.80
N LYS A 28 7.44 -9.18 3.41
CA LYS A 28 6.53 -10.09 2.70
C LYS A 28 5.71 -9.36 1.63
N LEU A 29 5.14 -8.20 1.97
CA LEU A 29 4.37 -7.39 1.02
C LEU A 29 5.20 -6.94 -0.19
N CYS A 30 6.49 -6.68 0.04
CA CYS A 30 7.45 -6.30 -0.99
C CYS A 30 8.06 -7.49 -1.74
N GLY A 31 7.70 -8.73 -1.39
CA GLY A 31 8.28 -9.95 -1.99
C GLY A 31 9.76 -10.14 -1.65
N LEU A 32 10.23 -9.58 -0.53
CA LEU A 32 11.60 -9.74 -0.07
C LEU A 32 11.80 -11.12 0.59
N PRO A 33 13.03 -11.68 0.57
CA PRO A 33 13.34 -12.93 1.25
C PRO A 33 13.05 -12.87 2.75
N ASP A 34 12.64 -14.00 3.34
CA ASP A 34 12.37 -14.11 4.78
C ASP A 34 13.61 -13.75 5.62
N VAL A 35 14.78 -14.23 5.18
CA VAL A 35 16.05 -13.91 5.83
C VAL A 35 16.56 -12.55 5.32
N GLY A 36 16.70 -11.58 6.22
CA GLY A 36 17.24 -10.25 5.93
C GLY A 36 16.27 -9.27 5.26
N GLY A 37 15.05 -9.71 4.89
CA GLY A 37 14.02 -8.83 4.34
C GLY A 37 13.60 -7.71 5.30
N ALA A 38 13.38 -8.06 6.58
CA ALA A 38 13.03 -7.08 7.61
C ALA A 38 14.12 -6.01 7.82
N ASP A 39 15.40 -6.39 7.75
CA ASP A 39 16.52 -5.43 7.86
C ASP A 39 16.61 -4.53 6.64
N THR A 40 16.27 -5.06 5.46
CA THR A 40 16.16 -4.27 4.24
C THR A 40 15.07 -3.22 4.34
N ILE A 41 13.90 -3.57 4.88
CA ILE A 41 12.84 -2.59 5.18
C ILE A 41 13.31 -1.53 6.17
N ARG A 42 13.97 -1.91 7.27
CA ARG A 42 14.50 -0.94 8.26
C ARG A 42 15.50 0.03 7.64
N ARG A 43 16.38 -0.45 6.73
CA ARG A 43 17.29 0.41 5.98
C ARG A 43 16.53 1.36 5.06
N TRP A 44 15.53 0.85 4.34
CA TRP A 44 14.70 1.68 3.47
C TRP A 44 13.89 2.73 4.23
N GLU A 45 13.47 2.48 5.47
CA GLU A 45 12.83 3.50 6.32
C GLU A 45 13.76 4.68 6.64
N VAL A 46 15.08 4.55 6.40
CA VAL A 46 16.07 5.62 6.54
C VAL A 46 16.48 6.17 5.17
N SER A 47 16.93 5.30 4.26
CA SER A 47 17.52 5.69 2.96
C SER A 47 16.50 5.90 1.84
N GLY A 48 15.28 5.40 2.02
CA GLY A 48 14.30 5.20 0.95
C GLY A 48 14.41 3.83 0.28
N PRO A 49 13.30 3.32 -0.29
CA PRO A 49 13.26 2.07 -1.05
C PRO A 49 13.85 2.21 -2.46
N SER A 50 14.11 1.06 -3.11
CA SER A 50 14.44 1.05 -4.54
C SER A 50 13.26 1.59 -5.38
N PRO A 51 13.49 2.08 -6.62
CA PRO A 51 12.41 2.58 -7.47
C PRO A 51 11.29 1.55 -7.71
N GLN A 52 11.66 0.28 -7.89
CA GLN A 52 10.71 -0.82 -8.12
C GLN A 52 9.87 -1.09 -6.87
N ALA A 53 10.49 -1.11 -5.69
CA ALA A 53 9.78 -1.25 -4.44
C ALA A 53 8.90 -0.03 -4.14
N ALA A 54 9.36 1.18 -4.47
CA ALA A 54 8.59 2.41 -4.30
C ALA A 54 7.29 2.39 -5.13
N GLU A 55 7.32 1.88 -6.37
CA GLU A 55 6.12 1.70 -7.18
C GLU A 55 5.15 0.71 -6.54
N LEU A 56 5.64 -0.46 -6.11
CA LEU A 56 4.80 -1.45 -5.42
C LEU A 56 4.17 -0.87 -4.14
N LEU A 57 4.96 -0.16 -3.34
CA LEU A 57 4.50 0.48 -2.10
C LEU A 57 3.44 1.54 -2.36
N ARG A 58 3.55 2.34 -3.43
CA ARG A 58 2.51 3.28 -3.85
C ARG A 58 1.21 2.57 -4.24
N VAL A 59 1.31 1.40 -4.87
CA VAL A 59 0.12 0.59 -5.18
C VAL A 59 -0.55 0.11 -3.90
N LEU A 60 0.21 -0.47 -2.98
CA LEU A 60 -0.31 -0.94 -1.69
C LEU A 60 -0.89 0.19 -0.83
N ALA A 61 -0.32 1.40 -0.92
CA ALA A 61 -0.79 2.58 -0.21
C ALA A 61 -2.26 2.92 -0.50
N MET A 62 -2.77 2.56 -1.68
CA MET A 62 -4.17 2.80 -2.06
C MET A 62 -5.18 2.04 -1.18
N ALA A 63 -4.75 1.05 -0.39
CA ALA A 63 -5.60 0.41 0.62
C ALA A 63 -6.00 1.37 1.75
N SER A 64 -5.19 2.41 2.00
CA SER A 64 -5.43 3.43 3.01
C SER A 64 -6.11 4.65 2.41
N GLU A 65 -7.04 5.24 3.15
CA GLU A 65 -7.79 6.41 2.70
C GLU A 65 -6.97 7.69 2.64
N ARG A 66 -5.83 7.68 3.34
CA ARG A 66 -4.86 8.78 3.43
C ARG A 66 -4.09 8.99 2.13
N TYR A 67 -4.15 8.02 1.21
CA TYR A 67 -3.46 8.06 -0.07
C TYR A 67 -4.45 8.13 -1.24
N PRO A 68 -4.11 8.88 -2.31
CA PRO A 68 -4.93 8.91 -3.51
C PRO A 68 -4.87 7.56 -4.22
N ILE A 69 -5.97 7.20 -4.89
CA ILE A 69 -5.95 6.15 -5.90
C ILE A 69 -5.18 6.72 -7.10
N LEU A 70 -4.14 6.03 -7.55
CA LEU A 70 -3.31 6.50 -8.66
C LEU A 70 -4.16 6.58 -9.94
N GLU A 71 -3.91 7.57 -10.79
CA GLU A 71 -4.70 7.80 -12.02
C GLU A 71 -4.80 6.56 -12.93
N LYS A 72 -3.72 5.76 -13.01
CA LYS A 72 -3.71 4.48 -13.76
C LYS A 72 -4.72 3.45 -13.25
N PHE A 73 -5.14 3.57 -11.99
CA PHE A 73 -6.17 2.75 -11.35
C PHE A 73 -7.48 3.51 -11.11
N ASP A 74 -7.50 4.84 -11.32
CA ASP A 74 -8.70 5.67 -11.22
C ASP A 74 -9.56 5.56 -12.49
N VAL A 75 -9.92 4.32 -12.84
CA VAL A 75 -10.91 4.00 -13.88
C VAL A 75 -12.31 4.50 -13.51
N PHE A 76 -12.51 5.05 -12.30
CA PHE A 76 -13.77 5.59 -11.80
C PHE A 76 -14.08 7.01 -12.29
N ASN A 77 -13.10 7.72 -12.83
CA ASN A 77 -13.30 9.03 -13.49
C ASN A 77 -13.58 8.89 -15.00
N ARG A 78 -13.75 7.68 -15.54
CA ARG A 78 -14.23 7.53 -16.92
C ARG A 78 -15.67 8.06 -17.03
N HIS A 79 -15.99 8.65 -18.17
CA HIS A 79 -17.28 9.30 -18.47
C HIS A 79 -18.51 8.38 -18.36
N ASP A 80 -18.31 7.06 -18.25
CA ASP A 80 -19.34 6.03 -18.11
C ASP A 80 -19.70 5.71 -16.64
N VAL A 81 -18.99 6.28 -15.67
CA VAL A 81 -19.30 6.11 -14.24
C VAL A 81 -20.06 7.32 -13.72
N ALA A 82 -21.31 7.08 -13.30
CA ALA A 82 -22.13 8.11 -12.68
C ALA A 82 -21.43 8.67 -11.43
N GLU A 83 -21.38 10.00 -11.30
CA GLU A 83 -20.61 10.67 -10.24
C GLU A 83 -21.04 10.23 -8.83
N LYS A 84 -22.35 9.97 -8.66
CA LYS A 84 -22.96 9.45 -7.43
C LYS A 84 -22.41 8.09 -6.97
N ASP A 85 -21.94 7.27 -7.90
CA ASP A 85 -21.46 5.91 -7.61
C ASP A 85 -19.94 5.87 -7.36
N ARG A 86 -19.23 6.96 -7.66
CA ARG A 86 -17.77 7.05 -7.49
C ARG A 86 -17.33 6.80 -6.03
N PRO A 87 -17.98 7.35 -4.98
CA PRO A 87 -17.59 7.08 -3.60
C PRO A 87 -17.68 5.59 -3.24
N ALA A 88 -18.79 4.94 -3.60
CA ALA A 88 -19.01 3.52 -3.32
C ALA A 88 -18.00 2.63 -4.05
N ARG A 89 -17.69 2.94 -5.32
CA ARG A 89 -16.69 2.20 -6.10
C ARG A 89 -15.27 2.36 -5.54
N ARG A 90 -14.90 3.58 -5.11
CA ARG A 90 -13.60 3.82 -4.44
C ARG A 90 -13.49 3.05 -3.13
N LEU A 91 -14.56 2.96 -2.35
CA LEU A 91 -14.58 2.16 -1.13
C LEU A 91 -14.41 0.66 -1.45
N ALA A 92 -15.15 0.14 -2.43
CA ALA A 92 -15.03 -1.26 -2.84
C ALA A 92 -13.61 -1.61 -3.34
N PHE A 93 -12.99 -0.71 -4.10
CA PHE A 93 -11.60 -0.86 -4.53
C PHE A 93 -10.63 -0.89 -3.34
N ARG A 94 -10.83 0.00 -2.36
CA ARG A 94 -10.00 0.03 -1.15
C ARG A 94 -10.14 -1.25 -0.34
N GLU A 95 -11.34 -1.79 -0.20
CA GLU A 95 -11.55 -3.09 0.45
C GLU A 95 -10.83 -4.22 -0.29
N GLN A 96 -10.93 -4.26 -1.63
CA GLN A 96 -10.18 -5.23 -2.43
C GLN A 96 -8.66 -5.12 -2.19
N MET A 97 -8.13 -3.90 -2.14
CA MET A 97 -6.71 -3.67 -1.84
C MET A 97 -6.33 -4.11 -0.42
N ARG A 98 -7.19 -3.89 0.58
CA ARG A 98 -6.99 -4.35 1.96
C ARG A 98 -6.97 -5.88 2.01
N ASP A 99 -7.87 -6.54 1.31
CA ASP A 99 -7.93 -8.00 1.24
C ASP A 99 -6.70 -8.60 0.55
N ASP A 100 -6.21 -7.97 -0.51
CA ASP A 100 -4.96 -8.39 -1.16
C ASP A 100 -3.75 -8.23 -0.24
N VAL A 101 -3.69 -7.15 0.54
CA VAL A 101 -2.65 -6.96 1.58
C VAL A 101 -2.74 -8.07 2.63
N ARG A 102 -3.94 -8.36 3.13
CA ARG A 102 -4.17 -9.46 4.10
C ARG A 102 -3.72 -10.81 3.53
N ARG A 103 -4.13 -11.14 2.30
CA ARG A 103 -3.78 -12.40 1.62
C ARG A 103 -2.26 -12.59 1.49
N ARG A 104 -1.52 -11.52 1.19
CA ARG A 104 -0.04 -11.56 1.06
C ARG A 104 0.67 -11.79 2.39
N LEU A 105 0.05 -11.46 3.52
CA LEU A 105 0.66 -11.61 4.83
C LEU A 105 0.54 -13.03 5.39
N GLY A 106 -0.40 -13.83 4.86
CA GLY A 106 -0.79 -15.14 5.38
C GLY A 106 -1.91 -15.00 6.39
#